data_AF-A0A1F6NVG5-F1
#
_entry.id   AF-A0A1F6NVG5-F1
#
_cell.length_a   1.000
_cell.length_b   1.000
_cell.length_c   1.000
_cell.angle_alpha   90.00
_cell.angle_beta   90.00
_cell.angle_gamma   90.00
#
_symmetry.space_group_name_H-M   'P 1'
#
loop_
_entity.id
_entity.type
_entity.pdbx_description
1 polymer ?
#
loop_
_entity_poly.entity_id
_entity_poly.type
_entity_poly.pdbx_seq_one_letter_code
_entity_poly.pdbx_strand_id
1 'polypeptide(L)'
;MKSPEQMGKPTEEPKERPIPPESYDEAKWIELKRSGLLPFAINQGKKMGVPQEEIDRFAEDFIARETKNKNYDLVYKLRKNMGIGTEEDIRIAGEQLYKFFLKNGQSDSIVDLAEEVYGKDSEEWRHANEMNKAKKEEKDENEDEEQELKADIYRDATFADLFEAIDAIEEDIGLGELHFEEELWDNFNSEVAEKILAFRDVQEKEAANTKVLDFFKKYGYSQNDITVFLPIEFKRKQNKK
;
A
#
# COMPACT_ATOMS: atom_id res chain seq x y z
N MET A 1 -55.68 -15.66 69.76
CA MET A 1 -55.58 -14.68 68.65
C MET A 1 -54.22 -14.01 68.72
N LYS A 2 -53.55 -13.92 67.54
CA LYS A 2 -52.43 -13.06 67.06
C LYS A 2 -51.83 -12.04 68.07
N SER A 3 -50.53 -11.73 68.12
CA SER A 3 -49.48 -11.70 67.09
C SER A 3 -48.07 -11.70 67.72
N PRO A 4 -47.07 -12.31 67.07
CA PRO A 4 -45.63 -12.18 67.37
C PRO A 4 -45.01 -11.03 66.56
N GLU A 5 -43.98 -10.36 67.08
CA GLU A 5 -42.87 -9.74 66.30
C GLU A 5 -42.00 -8.83 67.19
N GLN A 6 -40.99 -9.41 67.83
CA GLN A 6 -39.73 -8.72 68.11
C GLN A 6 -38.60 -9.68 67.77
N MET A 7 -38.30 -9.81 66.49
CA MET A 7 -37.01 -10.32 66.03
C MET A 7 -36.14 -9.10 65.70
N GLY A 8 -35.08 -8.93 66.49
CA GLY A 8 -34.01 -7.98 66.20
C GLY A 8 -33.44 -8.29 64.82
N LYS A 9 -33.25 -7.23 64.04
CA LYS A 9 -32.72 -7.26 62.67
C LYS A 9 -31.41 -8.05 62.59
N PRO A 10 -31.17 -8.81 61.50
CA PRO A 10 -29.85 -9.29 61.16
C PRO A 10 -28.92 -8.08 61.02
N THR A 11 -27.72 -8.18 61.59
CA THR A 11 -26.61 -7.27 61.33
C THR A 11 -26.37 -7.27 59.82
N GLU A 12 -26.63 -6.13 59.16
CA GLU A 12 -26.25 -5.96 57.76
C GLU A 12 -24.74 -6.14 57.66
N GLU A 13 -24.31 -7.22 56.99
CA GLU A 13 -22.95 -7.34 56.51
C GLU A 13 -22.59 -6.06 55.74
N PRO A 14 -21.38 -5.51 55.91
CA PRO A 14 -20.99 -4.30 55.22
C PRO A 14 -21.11 -4.56 53.71
N LYS A 15 -22.11 -3.94 53.08
CA LYS A 15 -22.21 -3.89 51.62
C LYS A 15 -20.87 -3.39 51.10
N GLU A 16 -20.14 -4.26 50.40
CA GLU A 16 -18.98 -3.87 49.63
C GLU A 16 -19.39 -2.65 48.81
N ARG A 17 -18.72 -1.52 49.05
CA ARG A 17 -18.91 -0.35 48.22
C ARG A 17 -18.52 -0.76 46.80
N PRO A 18 -19.29 -0.40 45.76
CA PRO A 18 -18.87 -0.65 44.40
C PRO A 18 -17.48 -0.02 44.24
N ILE A 19 -16.51 -0.87 43.88
CA ILE A 19 -15.18 -0.42 43.49
C ILE A 19 -15.41 0.60 42.36
N PRO A 20 -14.91 1.85 42.47
CA PRO A 20 -15.04 2.81 41.37
C PRO A 20 -14.49 2.16 40.10
N PRO A 21 -15.10 2.34 38.92
CA PRO A 21 -14.48 1.84 37.70
C PRO A 21 -13.07 2.39 37.66
N GLU A 22 -12.07 1.51 37.52
CA GLU A 22 -10.67 1.90 37.46
C GLU A 22 -10.54 3.01 36.42
N SER A 23 -10.25 4.23 36.86
CA SER A 23 -10.10 5.35 35.95
C SER A 23 -8.86 5.09 35.10
N TYR A 24 -9.04 4.86 33.81
CA TYR A 24 -7.93 4.77 32.87
C TYR A 24 -7.23 6.13 32.77
N ASP A 25 -5.98 6.14 32.30
CA ASP A 25 -5.23 7.37 32.09
C ASP A 25 -5.81 8.15 30.89
N GLU A 26 -6.71 9.09 31.18
CA GLU A 26 -7.37 9.94 30.18
C GLU A 26 -6.38 10.81 29.40
N ALA A 27 -5.32 11.30 30.03
CA ALA A 27 -4.33 12.15 29.38
C ALA A 27 -3.56 11.38 28.31
N LYS A 28 -3.13 10.16 28.65
CA LYS A 28 -2.50 9.25 27.70
C LYS A 28 -3.48 8.78 26.62
N TRP A 29 -4.76 8.60 26.94
CA TRP A 29 -5.77 8.29 25.93
C TRP A 29 -5.93 9.42 24.91
N ILE A 30 -5.97 10.69 25.36
CA ILE A 30 -6.02 11.85 24.47
C ILE A 30 -4.79 11.94 23.57
N GLU A 31 -3.60 11.63 24.10
CA GLU A 31 -2.37 11.57 23.31
C GLU A 31 -2.42 10.48 22.23
N LEU A 32 -2.87 9.28 22.59
CA LEU A 32 -3.05 8.17 21.64
C LEU A 32 -4.01 8.53 20.51
N LYS A 33 -5.12 9.22 20.81
CA LYS A 33 -6.09 9.69 19.80
C LYS A 33 -5.46 10.64 18.77
N ARG A 34 -4.38 11.34 19.12
CA ARG A 34 -3.65 12.27 18.23
C ARG A 34 -2.59 11.60 17.36
N SER A 35 -2.19 10.36 17.67
CA SER A 35 -1.12 9.65 16.95
C SER A 35 -1.46 9.26 15.50
N GLY A 36 -2.74 9.29 15.12
CA GLY A 36 -3.20 9.01 13.75
C GLY A 36 -3.26 7.53 13.36
N LEU A 37 -2.72 6.62 14.18
CA LEU A 37 -2.73 5.18 13.92
C LEU A 37 -3.87 4.48 14.67
N LEU A 38 -5.05 4.40 14.06
CA LEU A 38 -6.25 3.84 14.69
C LEU A 38 -6.04 2.44 15.31
N PRO A 39 -5.43 1.44 14.62
CA PRO A 39 -5.19 0.12 15.21
C PRO A 39 -4.30 0.15 16.45
N PHE A 40 -3.28 1.01 16.45
CA PHE A 40 -2.37 1.17 17.58
C PHE A 40 -3.09 1.81 18.77
N ALA A 41 -3.82 2.90 18.53
CA ALA A 41 -4.56 3.59 19.58
C ALA A 41 -5.62 2.69 20.22
N ILE A 42 -6.42 1.95 19.43
CA ILE A 42 -7.42 1.01 19.97
C ILE A 42 -6.75 -0.07 20.83
N ASN A 43 -5.66 -0.68 20.36
CA ASN A 43 -4.96 -1.72 21.13
C ASN A 43 -4.37 -1.19 22.44
N GLN A 44 -3.83 0.03 22.46
CA GLN A 44 -3.33 0.66 23.68
C GLN A 44 -4.46 1.06 24.62
N GLY A 45 -5.57 1.59 24.09
CA GLY A 45 -6.77 1.92 24.86
C GLY A 45 -7.33 0.71 25.59
N LYS A 46 -7.45 -0.45 24.91
CA LYS A 46 -7.86 -1.71 25.53
C LYS A 46 -6.93 -2.14 26.68
N LYS A 47 -5.61 -2.03 26.49
CA LYS A 47 -4.61 -2.36 27.52
C LYS A 47 -4.67 -1.43 28.73
N MET A 48 -5.12 -0.19 28.53
CA MET A 48 -5.27 0.82 29.58
C MET A 48 -6.62 0.74 30.31
N GLY A 49 -7.53 -0.16 29.90
CA GLY A 49 -8.86 -0.27 30.48
C GLY A 49 -9.84 0.81 30.01
N VAL A 50 -9.61 1.43 28.84
CA VAL A 50 -10.56 2.38 28.26
C VAL A 50 -11.89 1.65 27.98
N PRO A 51 -13.05 2.20 28.38
CA PRO A 51 -14.35 1.62 28.09
C PRO A 51 -14.57 1.39 26.60
N GLN A 52 -15.16 0.25 26.25
CA GLN A 52 -15.39 -0.12 24.84
C GLN A 52 -16.22 0.96 24.10
N GLU A 53 -17.21 1.57 24.76
CA GLU A 53 -18.02 2.66 24.19
C GLU A 53 -17.18 3.89 23.78
N GLU A 54 -16.10 4.20 24.51
CA GLU A 54 -15.21 5.32 24.20
C GLU A 54 -14.24 4.94 23.06
N ILE A 55 -13.82 3.67 23.00
CA ILE A 55 -13.03 3.13 21.88
C ILE A 55 -13.85 3.16 20.58
N ASP A 56 -15.11 2.73 20.65
CA ASP A 56 -16.03 2.69 19.50
C ASP A 56 -16.31 4.11 18.99
N ARG A 57 -16.56 5.05 19.90
CA ARG A 57 -16.74 6.47 19.54
C ARG A 57 -15.52 7.04 18.84
N PHE A 58 -14.32 6.79 19.37
CA PHE A 58 -13.09 7.24 18.73
C PHE A 58 -12.90 6.61 17.34
N ALA A 59 -13.22 5.33 17.18
CA ALA A 59 -13.15 4.64 15.91
C ALA A 59 -14.11 5.27 14.88
N GLU A 60 -15.36 5.52 15.25
CA GLU A 60 -16.34 6.17 14.37
C GLU A 60 -15.97 7.62 14.02
N ASP A 61 -15.43 8.39 14.97
CA ASP A 61 -14.93 9.74 14.71
C ASP A 61 -13.75 9.72 13.71
N PHE A 62 -12.85 8.76 13.83
CA PHE A 62 -11.74 8.55 12.91
C PHE A 62 -12.27 8.19 11.52
N ILE A 63 -13.17 7.21 11.41
CA ILE A 63 -13.79 6.79 10.15
C ILE A 63 -14.49 7.98 9.48
N ALA A 64 -15.30 8.75 10.20
CA ALA A 64 -16.00 9.89 9.66
C ALA A 64 -15.05 10.96 9.10
N ARG A 65 -13.88 11.17 9.73
CA ARG A 65 -12.85 12.08 9.23
C ARG A 65 -12.22 11.55 7.94
N GLU A 66 -11.84 10.27 7.91
CA GLU A 66 -11.22 9.66 6.74
C GLU A 66 -12.19 9.58 5.55
N THR A 67 -13.48 9.33 5.79
CA THR A 67 -14.54 9.41 4.76
C THR A 67 -14.62 10.82 4.16
N LYS A 68 -14.57 11.88 4.99
CA LYS A 68 -14.57 13.28 4.49
C LYS A 68 -13.33 13.59 3.65
N ASN A 69 -12.19 13.00 4.01
CA ASN A 69 -10.93 13.11 3.27
C ASN A 69 -10.90 12.22 2.01
N LYS A 70 -11.97 11.47 1.73
CA LYS A 70 -12.08 10.51 0.61
C LYS A 70 -11.06 9.37 0.68
N ASN A 71 -10.56 9.05 1.88
CA ASN A 71 -9.69 7.90 2.13
C ASN A 71 -10.53 6.61 2.22
N TYR A 72 -11.33 6.33 1.19
CA TYR A 72 -12.32 5.25 1.19
C TYR A 72 -11.69 3.86 1.32
N ASP A 73 -10.48 3.66 0.76
CA ASP A 73 -9.74 2.40 0.88
C ASP A 73 -9.38 2.12 2.35
N LEU A 74 -8.84 3.13 3.05
CA LEU A 74 -8.53 3.04 4.46
C LEU A 74 -9.80 2.79 5.29
N VAL A 75 -10.88 3.52 5.02
CA VAL A 75 -12.17 3.34 5.71
C VAL A 75 -12.68 1.91 5.56
N TYR A 76 -12.69 1.38 4.34
CA TYR A 76 -13.16 0.03 4.07
C TYR A 76 -12.28 -1.02 4.77
N LYS A 77 -10.96 -0.91 4.67
CA LYS A 77 -10.01 -1.81 5.34
C LYS A 77 -10.18 -1.78 6.86
N LEU A 78 -10.36 -0.60 7.45
CA LEU A 78 -10.57 -0.47 8.90
C LEU A 78 -11.89 -1.11 9.34
N ARG A 79 -13.01 -0.83 8.65
CA ARG A 79 -14.30 -1.45 8.98
C ARG A 79 -14.24 -2.98 8.86
N LYS A 80 -13.72 -3.49 7.74
CA LYS A 80 -13.62 -4.92 7.45
C LYS A 80 -12.68 -5.66 8.39
N ASN A 81 -11.43 -5.20 8.52
CA ASN A 81 -10.39 -5.98 9.20
C ASN A 81 -10.44 -5.81 10.72
N MET A 82 -10.96 -4.68 11.21
CA MET A 82 -11.05 -4.41 12.64
C MET A 82 -12.46 -4.66 13.21
N GLY A 83 -13.44 -4.98 12.37
CA GLY A 83 -14.82 -5.18 12.79
C GLY A 83 -15.46 -3.93 13.39
N ILE A 84 -15.13 -2.75 12.84
CA ILE A 84 -15.68 -1.47 13.31
C ILE A 84 -17.01 -1.21 12.59
N GLY A 85 -18.10 -1.25 13.35
CA GLY A 85 -19.46 -1.08 12.85
C GLY A 85 -20.13 -2.42 12.53
N THR A 86 -21.22 -2.34 11.79
CA THR A 86 -22.02 -3.50 11.36
C THR A 86 -21.58 -4.02 9.99
N GLU A 87 -22.03 -5.22 9.63
CA GLU A 87 -21.88 -5.75 8.25
C GLU A 87 -22.41 -4.78 7.19
N GLU A 88 -23.50 -4.07 7.50
CA GLU A 88 -24.06 -3.05 6.63
C GLU A 88 -23.12 -1.85 6.47
N ASP A 89 -22.42 -1.43 7.52
CA ASP A 89 -21.43 -0.36 7.45
C ASP A 89 -20.21 -0.75 6.60
N ILE A 90 -19.77 -2.01 6.70
CA ILE A 90 -18.71 -2.58 5.85
C ILE A 90 -19.16 -2.55 4.39
N ARG A 91 -20.38 -3.01 4.11
CA ARG A 91 -20.98 -3.02 2.78
C ARG A 91 -21.04 -1.61 2.19
N ILE A 92 -21.59 -0.64 2.93
CA ILE A 92 -21.68 0.77 2.50
C ILE A 92 -20.29 1.36 2.21
N ALA A 93 -19.29 1.08 3.05
CA ALA A 93 -17.93 1.54 2.81
C ALA A 93 -17.33 0.92 1.52
N GLY A 94 -17.60 -0.36 1.28
CA GLY A 94 -17.24 -1.05 0.05
C GLY A 94 -17.90 -0.44 -1.19
N GLU A 95 -19.19 -0.12 -1.13
CA GLU A 95 -19.88 0.56 -2.24
C GLU A 95 -19.32 1.95 -2.54
N GLN A 96 -18.95 2.71 -1.50
CA GLN A 96 -18.34 4.03 -1.66
C GLN A 96 -16.96 3.92 -2.32
N LEU A 97 -16.15 2.95 -1.89
CA LEU A 97 -14.86 2.65 -2.49
C LEU A 97 -15.01 2.20 -3.95
N TYR A 98 -15.97 1.32 -4.25
CA TYR A 98 -16.26 0.86 -5.60
C TYR A 98 -16.60 2.03 -6.54
N LYS A 99 -17.54 2.90 -6.12
CA LYS A 99 -17.89 4.11 -6.89
C LYS A 99 -16.70 5.05 -7.07
N PHE A 100 -15.82 5.13 -6.07
CA PHE A 100 -14.60 5.92 -6.16
C PHE A 100 -13.60 5.35 -7.17
N PHE A 101 -13.33 4.05 -7.14
CA PHE A 101 -12.46 3.38 -8.12
C PHE A 101 -13.03 3.46 -9.53
N LEU A 102 -14.34 3.29 -9.68
CA LEU A 102 -15.02 3.41 -10.98
C LEU A 102 -14.80 4.80 -11.59
N LYS A 103 -14.95 5.84 -10.77
CA LYS A 103 -14.78 7.23 -11.21
C LYS A 103 -13.33 7.57 -11.58
N ASN A 104 -12.35 6.93 -10.95
CA ASN A 104 -10.93 7.22 -11.14
C ASN A 104 -10.21 6.24 -12.09
N GLY A 105 -10.93 5.31 -12.73
CA GLY A 105 -10.33 4.40 -13.72
C GLY A 105 -9.38 3.35 -13.14
N GLN A 106 -9.50 3.03 -11.85
CA GLN A 106 -8.68 2.00 -11.19
C GLN A 106 -9.25 0.60 -11.43
N SER A 107 -9.14 0.13 -12.68
CA SER A 107 -9.77 -1.08 -13.20
C SER A 107 -9.33 -2.38 -12.53
N ASP A 108 -8.06 -2.50 -12.12
CA ASP A 108 -7.57 -3.77 -11.56
C ASP A 108 -8.12 -4.01 -10.15
N SER A 109 -8.16 -2.97 -9.33
CA SER A 109 -8.66 -3.05 -7.95
C SER A 109 -10.19 -3.10 -7.85
N ILE A 110 -10.92 -2.81 -8.94
CA ILE A 110 -12.38 -2.71 -8.92
C ILE A 110 -13.07 -4.07 -9.06
N VAL A 111 -12.45 -5.04 -9.75
CA VAL A 111 -13.02 -6.39 -9.96
C VAL A 111 -13.07 -7.15 -8.65
N ASP A 112 -11.94 -7.22 -7.93
CA ASP A 112 -11.84 -7.92 -6.65
C ASP A 112 -12.79 -7.30 -5.62
N LEU A 113 -12.86 -5.96 -5.57
CA LEU A 113 -13.77 -5.26 -4.69
C LEU A 113 -15.24 -5.53 -5.04
N ALA A 114 -15.59 -5.59 -6.33
CA ALA A 114 -16.94 -5.90 -6.75
C ALA A 114 -17.35 -7.33 -6.41
N GLU A 115 -16.44 -8.30 -6.56
CA GLU A 115 -16.67 -9.68 -6.17
C GLU A 115 -16.92 -9.76 -4.66
N GLU A 116 -16.14 -9.02 -3.87
CA GLU A 116 -16.25 -9.04 -2.43
C GLU A 116 -17.55 -8.38 -1.92
N VAL A 117 -17.92 -7.21 -2.47
CA VAL A 117 -19.04 -6.40 -1.97
C VAL A 117 -20.38 -6.88 -2.51
N TYR A 118 -20.42 -7.28 -3.78
CA TYR A 118 -21.66 -7.58 -4.50
C TYR A 118 -21.77 -9.06 -4.92
N GLY A 119 -20.67 -9.81 -4.91
CA GLY A 119 -20.60 -11.18 -5.39
C GLY A 119 -20.30 -11.26 -6.89
N LYS A 120 -19.75 -12.40 -7.30
CA LYS A 120 -19.31 -12.68 -8.67
C LYS A 120 -20.43 -12.67 -9.72
N ASP A 121 -21.67 -12.92 -9.31
CA ASP A 121 -22.83 -12.93 -10.21
C ASP A 121 -23.52 -11.56 -10.34
N SER A 122 -22.99 -10.52 -9.68
CA SER A 122 -23.58 -9.17 -9.70
C SER A 122 -23.34 -8.42 -11.01
N GLU A 123 -24.21 -7.45 -11.29
CA GLU A 123 -24.04 -6.53 -12.42
C GLU A 123 -22.80 -5.63 -12.20
N GLU A 124 -22.50 -5.28 -10.95
CA GLU A 124 -21.31 -4.53 -10.56
C GLU A 124 -20.03 -5.29 -10.90
N TRP A 125 -19.95 -6.58 -10.57
CA TRP A 125 -18.81 -7.41 -10.92
C TRP A 125 -18.68 -7.57 -12.44
N ARG A 126 -19.78 -7.80 -13.15
CA ARG A 126 -19.76 -7.90 -14.62
C ARG A 126 -19.24 -6.62 -15.26
N HIS A 127 -19.76 -5.47 -14.85
CA HIS A 127 -19.32 -4.17 -15.35
C HIS A 127 -17.85 -3.90 -15.04
N ALA A 128 -17.41 -4.15 -13.81
CA ALA A 128 -16.01 -4.06 -13.41
C ALA A 128 -15.10 -4.95 -14.28
N ASN A 129 -15.52 -6.18 -14.51
CA ASN A 129 -14.77 -7.17 -15.28
C ASN A 129 -14.72 -6.82 -16.77
N GLU A 130 -15.81 -6.31 -17.35
CA GLU A 130 -15.85 -5.80 -18.73
C GLU A 130 -14.95 -4.57 -18.91
N MET A 131 -14.96 -3.62 -17.97
CA MET A 131 -14.05 -2.48 -18.00
C MET A 131 -12.58 -2.90 -17.91
N ASN A 132 -12.28 -3.85 -17.02
CA ASN A 132 -10.92 -4.36 -16.89
C ASN A 132 -10.47 -5.11 -18.15
N LYS A 133 -11.37 -5.89 -18.75
CA LYS A 133 -11.11 -6.60 -20.01
C LYS A 133 -10.90 -5.61 -21.17
N ALA A 134 -11.74 -4.60 -21.31
CA ALA A 134 -11.60 -3.57 -22.34
C ALA A 134 -10.27 -2.82 -22.22
N LYS A 135 -9.85 -2.49 -20.99
CA LYS A 135 -8.55 -1.85 -20.75
C LYS A 135 -7.37 -2.77 -21.06
N LYS A 136 -7.50 -4.07 -20.80
CA LYS A 136 -6.50 -5.07 -21.21
C LYS A 136 -6.47 -5.23 -22.72
N GLU A 137 -7.62 -5.29 -23.39
CA GLU A 137 -7.70 -5.35 -24.85
C GLU A 137 -7.16 -4.05 -25.49
N GLU A 138 -7.40 -2.87 -24.91
CA GLU A 138 -6.75 -1.62 -25.34
C GLU A 138 -5.24 -1.60 -25.05
N LYS A 139 -4.79 -2.27 -23.99
CA LYS A 139 -3.36 -2.44 -23.72
C LYS A 139 -2.75 -3.38 -24.75
N ASP A 140 -3.34 -4.55 -24.97
CA ASP A 140 -2.93 -5.56 -25.94
C ASP A 140 -2.99 -5.03 -27.40
N GLU A 141 -3.98 -4.19 -27.75
CA GLU A 141 -4.07 -3.53 -29.07
C GLU A 141 -3.04 -2.39 -29.24
N ASN A 142 -2.55 -1.80 -28.14
CA ASN A 142 -1.41 -0.87 -28.16
C ASN A 142 -0.06 -1.59 -27.98
N GLU A 143 -0.04 -2.86 -27.56
CA GLU A 143 1.17 -3.69 -27.45
C GLU A 143 1.71 -4.13 -28.84
N ASP A 144 0.89 -4.06 -29.90
CA ASP A 144 1.39 -4.19 -31.29
C ASP A 144 2.20 -2.95 -31.75
N GLU A 145 2.23 -1.88 -30.96
CA GLU A 145 3.19 -0.77 -31.04
C GLU A 145 3.92 -0.55 -29.69
N GLU A 146 4.29 -1.61 -28.97
CA GLU A 146 5.30 -1.49 -27.90
C GLU A 146 6.60 -0.94 -28.53
N GLN A 147 6.80 0.37 -28.42
CA GLN A 147 8.13 0.92 -28.54
C GLN A 147 8.92 0.26 -27.41
N GLU A 148 9.81 -0.70 -27.75
CA GLU A 148 10.74 -1.25 -26.78
C GLU A 148 11.46 -0.07 -26.10
N LEU A 149 11.00 0.29 -24.90
CA LEU A 149 11.54 1.42 -24.17
C LEU A 149 12.96 1.03 -23.78
N LYS A 150 13.93 1.79 -24.28
CA LYS A 150 15.35 1.54 -24.03
C LYS A 150 16.02 2.81 -23.54
N ALA A 151 16.77 2.65 -22.46
CA ALA A 151 17.70 3.66 -21.99
C ALA A 151 18.87 3.78 -22.97
N ASP A 152 18.91 4.91 -23.66
CA ASP A 152 19.92 5.21 -24.66
C ASP A 152 21.19 5.79 -24.03
N ILE A 153 22.25 4.98 -23.91
CA ILE A 153 23.51 5.40 -23.30
C ILE A 153 24.68 5.30 -24.28
N TYR A 154 25.75 6.06 -24.04
CA TYR A 154 26.98 5.92 -24.81
C TYR A 154 27.79 4.70 -24.36
N ARG A 155 28.64 4.16 -25.24
CA ARG A 155 29.53 3.04 -24.91
C ARG A 155 30.52 3.32 -23.77
N ASP A 156 30.83 4.58 -23.51
CA ASP A 156 31.68 4.99 -22.39
C ASP A 156 30.91 5.53 -21.20
N ALA A 157 29.58 5.35 -21.18
CA ALA A 157 28.70 5.74 -20.09
C ALA A 157 29.01 5.00 -18.79
N THR A 158 28.81 5.72 -17.70
CA THR A 158 28.88 5.26 -16.31
C THR A 158 27.52 4.81 -15.82
N PHE A 159 27.46 4.15 -14.67
CA PHE A 159 26.17 3.80 -14.05
C PHE A 159 25.37 5.05 -13.67
N ALA A 160 26.03 6.17 -13.33
CA ALA A 160 25.31 7.43 -13.13
C ALA A 160 24.59 7.89 -14.40
N ASP A 161 25.26 7.84 -15.56
CA ASP A 161 24.64 8.20 -16.85
C ASP A 161 23.49 7.23 -17.22
N LEU A 162 23.59 5.96 -16.83
CA LEU A 162 22.53 4.96 -17.05
C LEU A 162 21.31 5.24 -16.18
N PHE A 163 21.49 5.52 -14.88
CA PHE A 163 20.35 5.82 -14.00
C PHE A 163 19.69 7.14 -14.38
N GLU A 164 20.45 8.15 -14.77
CA GLU A 164 19.87 9.39 -15.31
C GLU A 164 19.02 9.14 -16.57
N ALA A 165 19.47 8.23 -17.46
CA ALA A 165 18.71 7.86 -18.64
C ALA A 165 17.43 7.06 -18.31
N ILE A 166 17.48 6.21 -17.28
CA ILE A 166 16.31 5.47 -16.80
C ILE A 166 15.31 6.43 -16.14
N ASP A 167 15.77 7.25 -15.20
CA ASP A 167 14.91 8.19 -14.47
C ASP A 167 14.25 9.19 -15.43
N ALA A 168 14.95 9.65 -16.48
CA ALA A 168 14.38 10.53 -17.50
C ALA A 168 13.22 9.88 -18.29
N ILE A 169 13.28 8.56 -18.51
CA ILE A 169 12.20 7.81 -19.17
C ILE A 169 11.05 7.56 -18.18
N GLU A 170 11.36 7.19 -16.94
CA GLU A 170 10.37 6.94 -15.88
C GLU A 170 9.61 8.23 -15.49
N GLU A 171 10.25 9.41 -15.59
CA GLU A 171 9.60 10.70 -15.39
C GLU A 171 8.62 11.07 -16.53
N ASP A 172 8.92 10.67 -17.77
CA ASP A 172 8.11 11.02 -18.96
C ASP A 172 6.94 10.04 -19.17
N ILE A 173 7.18 8.74 -18.91
CA ILE A 173 6.25 7.66 -19.27
C ILE A 173 5.56 7.07 -18.03
N GLY A 174 6.26 7.01 -16.90
CA GLY A 174 5.74 6.44 -15.64
C GLY A 174 6.80 5.63 -14.90
N LEU A 175 6.76 5.67 -13.56
CA LEU A 175 7.67 4.90 -12.70
C LEU A 175 7.51 3.40 -12.95
N GLY A 176 8.61 2.70 -13.26
CA GLY A 176 8.64 1.24 -13.42
C GLY A 176 8.35 0.73 -14.83
N GLU A 177 8.01 1.60 -15.80
CA GLU A 177 7.67 1.19 -17.18
C GLU A 177 8.86 0.59 -17.95
N LEU A 178 10.10 0.85 -17.52
CA LEU A 178 11.29 0.24 -18.12
C LEU A 178 11.57 -1.19 -17.61
N HIS A 179 10.94 -1.63 -16.52
CA HIS A 179 11.21 -2.94 -15.88
C HIS A 179 12.70 -3.25 -15.62
N PHE A 180 13.54 -2.22 -15.50
CA PHE A 180 15.01 -2.38 -15.43
C PHE A 180 15.47 -3.26 -14.25
N GLU A 181 14.89 -3.07 -13.06
CA GLU A 181 15.27 -3.85 -11.88
C GLU A 181 14.80 -5.31 -11.97
N GLU A 182 13.62 -5.55 -12.54
CA GLU A 182 13.07 -6.90 -12.75
C GLU A 182 13.94 -7.70 -13.72
N GLU A 183 14.25 -7.13 -14.89
CA GLU A 183 15.12 -7.75 -15.89
C GLU A 183 16.54 -8.00 -15.36
N LEU A 184 17.03 -7.14 -14.47
CA LEU A 184 18.31 -7.30 -13.82
C LEU A 184 18.34 -8.53 -12.89
N TRP A 185 17.27 -8.76 -12.12
CA TRP A 185 17.15 -9.91 -11.23
C TRP A 185 16.93 -11.22 -11.97
N ASP A 186 16.21 -11.19 -13.09
CA ASP A 186 15.84 -12.39 -13.85
C ASP A 186 16.99 -12.91 -14.71
N ASN A 187 17.81 -12.02 -15.27
CA ASN A 187 18.81 -12.38 -16.27
C ASN A 187 20.26 -12.37 -15.75
N PHE A 188 20.52 -11.73 -14.61
CA PHE A 188 21.87 -11.65 -14.04
C PHE A 188 21.93 -12.32 -12.68
N ASN A 189 23.13 -12.76 -12.30
CA ASN A 189 23.31 -13.36 -10.98
C ASN A 189 23.05 -12.32 -9.88
N SER A 190 22.58 -12.77 -8.71
CA SER A 190 22.20 -11.90 -7.59
C SER A 190 23.34 -10.99 -7.13
N GLU A 191 24.61 -11.43 -7.21
CA GLU A 191 25.76 -10.59 -6.86
C GLU A 191 25.90 -9.37 -7.80
N VAL A 192 25.64 -9.56 -9.09
CA VAL A 192 25.65 -8.50 -10.11
C VAL A 192 24.47 -7.56 -9.93
N ALA A 193 23.27 -8.10 -9.71
CA ALA A 193 22.05 -7.33 -9.49
C ALA A 193 22.18 -6.44 -8.23
N GLU A 194 22.53 -7.02 -7.09
CA GLU A 194 22.70 -6.29 -5.83
C GLU A 194 23.73 -5.17 -5.93
N LYS A 195 24.85 -5.39 -6.63
CA LYS A 195 25.90 -4.37 -6.82
C LYS A 195 25.43 -3.20 -7.68
N ILE A 196 24.65 -3.48 -8.72
CA ILE A 196 24.11 -2.43 -9.59
C ILE A 196 23.05 -1.63 -8.84
N LEU A 197 22.15 -2.27 -8.08
CA LEU A 197 21.16 -1.56 -7.26
C LEU A 197 21.81 -0.73 -6.15
N ALA A 198 22.91 -1.22 -5.55
CA ALA A 198 23.67 -0.44 -4.58
C ALA A 198 24.27 0.86 -5.17
N PHE A 199 24.61 0.87 -6.47
CA PHE A 199 25.03 2.10 -7.17
C PHE A 199 23.90 3.14 -7.25
N ARG A 200 22.64 2.71 -7.37
CA ARG A 200 21.46 3.58 -7.42
C ARG A 200 21.13 4.16 -6.03
N ASP A 201 21.13 3.31 -5.00
CA ASP A 201 20.57 3.70 -3.69
C ASP A 201 21.57 4.37 -2.73
N VAL A 202 22.83 3.94 -2.74
CA VAL A 202 23.77 4.25 -1.64
C VAL A 202 25.21 4.56 -2.10
N GLN A 203 25.57 4.27 -3.36
CA GLN A 203 26.94 4.40 -3.88
C GLN A 203 27.03 5.32 -5.12
N GLU A 204 26.34 6.47 -5.09
CA GLU A 204 26.30 7.45 -6.18
C GLU A 204 27.70 7.86 -6.71
N LYS A 205 28.68 8.02 -5.81
CA LYS A 205 30.07 8.33 -6.21
C LYS A 205 30.76 7.20 -6.97
N GLU A 206 30.44 5.95 -6.64
CA GLU A 206 30.99 4.79 -7.34
C GLU A 206 30.27 4.58 -8.68
N ALA A 207 28.97 4.85 -8.73
CA ALA A 207 28.16 4.87 -9.95
C ALA A 207 28.76 5.81 -11.00
N ALA A 208 29.13 7.03 -10.60
CA ALA A 208 29.72 8.04 -11.48
C ALA A 208 31.14 7.72 -11.98
N ASN A 209 31.83 6.75 -11.39
CA ASN A 209 33.19 6.36 -11.77
C ASN A 209 33.26 4.98 -12.43
N THR A 210 32.16 4.23 -12.43
CA THR A 210 32.11 2.86 -12.94
C THR A 210 31.42 2.84 -14.28
N LYS A 211 32.15 2.45 -15.34
CA LYS A 211 31.61 2.28 -16.68
C LYS A 211 30.75 1.02 -16.77
N VAL A 212 29.57 1.15 -17.37
CA VAL A 212 28.59 0.04 -17.51
C VAL A 212 29.22 -1.17 -18.19
N LEU A 213 29.80 -0.97 -19.38
CA LEU A 213 30.40 -2.06 -20.14
C LEU A 213 31.59 -2.71 -19.43
N ASP A 214 32.43 -1.94 -18.75
CA ASP A 214 33.61 -2.47 -18.05
C ASP A 214 33.20 -3.31 -16.84
N PHE A 215 32.15 -2.90 -16.13
CA PHE A 215 31.58 -3.66 -15.03
C PHE A 215 31.03 -5.00 -15.50
N PHE A 216 30.12 -5.02 -16.47
CA PHE A 216 29.51 -6.26 -16.95
C PHE A 216 30.55 -7.21 -17.55
N LYS A 217 31.55 -6.66 -18.26
CA LYS A 217 32.68 -7.43 -18.79
C LYS A 217 33.49 -8.12 -17.69
N LYS A 218 33.64 -7.51 -16.51
CA LYS A 218 34.32 -8.12 -15.36
C LYS A 218 33.62 -9.39 -14.87
N TYR A 219 32.30 -9.48 -15.06
CA TYR A 219 31.48 -10.65 -14.71
C TYR A 219 31.22 -11.59 -15.89
N GLY A 220 31.88 -11.36 -17.03
CA GLY A 220 31.81 -12.25 -18.19
C GLY A 220 30.67 -11.96 -19.17
N TYR A 221 29.94 -10.86 -18.99
CA TYR A 221 28.87 -10.46 -19.91
C TYR A 221 29.42 -9.59 -21.04
N SER A 222 28.99 -9.88 -22.27
CA SER A 222 29.29 -9.06 -23.45
C SER A 222 28.32 -7.89 -23.57
N GLN A 223 28.67 -6.89 -24.38
CA GLN A 223 27.75 -5.80 -24.71
C GLN A 223 26.41 -6.33 -25.26
N ASN A 224 26.45 -7.40 -26.06
CA ASN A 224 25.25 -7.98 -26.65
C ASN A 224 24.34 -8.59 -25.58
N ASP A 225 24.92 -9.23 -24.56
CA ASP A 225 24.14 -9.80 -23.45
C ASP A 225 23.41 -8.69 -22.68
N ILE A 226 24.10 -7.56 -22.44
CA ILE A 226 23.49 -6.40 -21.78
C ILE A 226 22.31 -5.86 -22.57
N THR A 227 22.43 -5.71 -23.90
CA THR A 227 21.35 -5.18 -24.74
C THR A 227 20.20 -6.17 -25.00
N VAL A 228 20.45 -7.46 -24.80
CA VAL A 228 19.42 -8.50 -24.94
C VAL A 228 18.62 -8.65 -23.65
N PHE A 229 19.28 -8.52 -22.51
CA PHE A 229 18.70 -8.80 -21.20
C PHE A 229 18.32 -7.55 -20.41
N LEU A 230 18.72 -6.36 -20.83
CA LEU A 230 18.33 -5.11 -20.19
C LEU A 230 17.75 -4.17 -21.24
N PRO A 231 16.81 -3.29 -20.82
CA PRO A 231 16.22 -2.25 -21.66
C PRO A 231 17.24 -1.12 -21.92
N ILE A 232 18.38 -1.44 -22.52
CA ILE A 232 19.50 -0.52 -22.75
C ILE A 232 19.93 -0.60 -24.22
N GLU A 233 20.14 0.55 -24.84
CA GLU A 233 20.79 0.64 -26.15
C GLU A 233 22.08 1.47 -26.11
N PHE A 234 23.16 0.93 -26.67
CA PHE A 234 24.46 1.61 -26.70
C PHE A 234 24.69 2.42 -27.98
N LYS A 235 24.55 3.74 -27.89
CA LYS A 235 24.85 4.68 -28.98
C LYS A 235 26.36 4.80 -29.25
N ARG A 236 26.69 5.01 -30.53
CA ARG A 236 28.04 5.44 -30.92
C ARG A 236 28.21 6.92 -30.55
N LYS A 237 29.36 7.28 -29.98
CA LYS A 237 29.73 8.67 -29.71
C LYS A 237 29.55 9.51 -30.97
N GLN A 238 28.79 10.61 -30.91
CA GLN A 238 28.81 11.60 -31.98
C GLN A 238 30.24 12.13 -32.08
N ASN A 239 30.92 11.86 -33.20
CA ASN A 239 32.11 12.62 -33.55
C ASN A 239 31.66 14.07 -33.75
N LYS A 240 32.00 14.95 -32.80
CA LYS A 240 31.88 16.40 -33.00
C LYS A 240 32.67 16.75 -34.27
N LYS A 241 31.96 17.21 -35.30
CA LYS A 241 32.57 17.97 -36.40
C LYS A 241 32.81 19.39 -35.94
#